data_AF-A0A314WC44-F1
#
_entry.id   AF-A0A314WC44-F1
#
_cell.length_a   1.000
_cell.length_b   1.000
_cell.length_c   1.000
_cell.angle_alpha   90.00
_cell.angle_beta   90.00
_cell.angle_gamma   90.00
#
_symmetry.space_group_name_H-M   'P 1'
#
loop_
_entity.id
_entity.type
_entity.pdbx_description
1 polymer ?
#
loop_
_entity_poly.entity_id
_entity_poly.type
_entity_poly.pdbx_seq_one_letter_code
_entity_poly.pdbx_strand_id
1 'polypeptide(L)'
;MEKIIKSVEKFLLVLIAGATVFATCQEIWFLVEIRRVELADLLLLFIYTEVLGMIGVFYKSNKIPITLPLFIAITALSRMIILQGKDSAPENLLYEAGAILLLALSCLIIRHKSISDMVSKSE
;
A
#
# COMPACT_ATOMS: atom_id res chain seq x y z
N MET A 1 -22.37 20.59 -4.16
CA MET A 1 -21.68 19.42 -4.75
C MET A 1 -20.61 18.83 -3.82
N GLU A 2 -19.79 19.64 -3.14
CA GLU A 2 -18.71 19.14 -2.26
C GLU A 2 -19.17 18.19 -1.14
N LYS A 3 -20.36 18.40 -0.56
CA LYS A 3 -20.92 17.48 0.46
C LYS A 3 -21.23 16.09 -0.10
N ILE A 4 -21.65 16.01 -1.37
CA ILE A 4 -21.95 14.74 -2.04
C ILE A 4 -20.65 13.97 -2.29
N ILE A 5 -19.62 14.67 -2.80
CA ILE A 5 -18.29 14.07 -3.04
C ILE A 5 -17.72 13.48 -1.74
N LYS A 6 -17.70 14.26 -0.65
CA LYS A 6 -17.22 13.77 0.65
C LYS A 6 -18.02 12.59 1.20
N SER A 7 -19.34 12.55 0.94
CA SER A 7 -20.19 11.43 1.35
C SER A 7 -19.85 10.16 0.57
N VAL A 8 -19.62 10.29 -0.74
CA VAL A 8 -19.23 9.17 -1.61
C VAL A 8 -17.84 8.66 -1.25
N GLU A 9 -16.86 9.54 -1.00
CA GLU A 9 -15.52 9.15 -0.56
C GLU A 9 -15.56 8.32 0.72
N LYS A 10 -16.30 8.78 1.75
CA LYS A 10 -16.46 8.02 3.00
C LYS A 10 -17.11 6.66 2.77
N PHE A 11 -18.15 6.61 1.93
CA PHE A 11 -18.81 5.36 1.61
C PHE A 11 -17.87 4.36 0.92
N LEU A 12 -17.10 4.83 -0.07
CA LEU A 12 -16.09 4.01 -0.76
C LEU A 12 -15.03 3.48 0.21
N LEU A 13 -14.57 4.30 1.15
CA LEU A 13 -13.56 3.87 2.12
C LEU A 13 -14.07 2.83 3.09
N VAL A 14 -15.31 2.95 3.56
CA VAL A 14 -15.95 1.91 4.37
C VAL A 14 -16.08 0.61 3.59
N LEU A 15 -16.44 0.70 2.31
CA LEU A 15 -16.56 -0.45 1.42
C LEU A 15 -15.20 -1.14 1.25
N ILE A 16 -14.13 -0.39 0.94
CA ILE A 16 -12.77 -0.93 0.80
C ILE A 16 -12.31 -1.56 2.12
N ALA A 17 -12.49 -0.89 3.25
CA ALA A 17 -12.12 -1.43 4.56
C ALA A 17 -12.86 -2.75 4.85
N GLY A 18 -14.18 -2.78 4.61
CA GLY A 18 -14.98 -3.99 4.77
C GLY A 18 -14.52 -5.12 3.86
N ALA A 19 -14.23 -4.82 2.59
CA ALA A 19 -13.71 -5.78 1.63
C ALA A 19 -12.33 -6.33 2.04
N THR A 20 -11.42 -5.48 2.53
CA THR A 20 -10.09 -5.90 3.00
C THR A 20 -10.18 -6.81 4.22
N VAL A 21 -11.07 -6.51 5.18
CA VAL A 21 -11.31 -7.39 6.34
C VAL A 21 -11.90 -8.72 5.88
N PHE A 22 -12.90 -8.70 4.99
CA PHE A 22 -13.49 -9.91 4.45
C PHE A 22 -12.45 -10.79 3.72
N ALA A 23 -11.63 -10.19 2.85
CA ALA A 23 -10.54 -10.88 2.15
C ALA A 23 -9.52 -11.48 3.14
N THR A 24 -9.16 -10.73 4.19
CA THR A 24 -8.27 -11.21 5.24
C THR A 24 -8.84 -12.45 5.95
N CYS A 25 -10.14 -12.44 6.29
CA CYS A 25 -10.79 -13.59 6.90
C CYS A 25 -10.83 -14.81 5.96
N GLN A 26 -11.11 -14.58 4.67
CA GLN A 26 -11.12 -15.64 3.67
C GLN A 26 -9.73 -16.28 3.53
N GLU A 27 -8.68 -15.46 3.48
CA GLU A 27 -7.30 -15.95 3.36
C GLU A 27 -6.89 -16.75 4.60
N ILE A 28 -7.21 -16.26 5.80
CA ILE A 28 -6.94 -16.99 7.05
C ILE A 28 -7.67 -18.34 7.07
N TRP A 29 -8.92 -18.39 6.60
CA TRP A 29 -9.67 -19.64 6.51
C TRP A 29 -8.99 -20.65 5.58
N PHE A 30 -8.53 -20.19 4.41
CA PHE A 30 -7.82 -21.00 3.43
C PHE A 30 -6.49 -21.55 3.98
N LEU A 31 -5.72 -20.73 4.70
CA LEU A 31 -4.48 -21.16 5.35
C LEU A 31 -4.71 -22.26 6.40
N VAL A 32 -5.81 -22.16 7.15
CA VAL A 32 -6.19 -23.18 8.14
C VAL A 32 -6.57 -24.49 7.44
N GLU A 33 -7.27 -24.42 6.31
CA GLU A 33 -7.67 -25.59 5.53
C GLU A 33 -6.46 -26.35 4.94
N ILE A 34 -5.50 -25.63 4.38
CA ILE A 34 -4.28 -26.21 3.80
C ILE A 34 -3.28 -26.67 4.89
N ARG A 35 -3.44 -26.21 6.14
CA ARG A 35 -2.54 -26.50 7.28
C ARG A 35 -1.07 -26.17 7.01
N ARG A 36 -0.82 -25.24 6.09
CA ARG A 36 0.52 -24.77 5.74
C ARG A 36 0.43 -23.27 5.55
N VAL A 37 1.36 -22.57 6.18
CA VAL A 37 1.50 -21.12 6.06
C VAL A 37 2.79 -20.86 5.31
N GLU A 38 2.69 -20.28 4.12
CA GLU A 38 3.86 -19.80 3.40
C GLU A 38 4.15 -18.36 3.77
N LEU A 39 5.39 -17.93 3.52
CA LEU A 39 5.73 -16.52 3.69
C LEU A 39 4.88 -15.63 2.78
N ALA A 40 4.53 -16.07 1.57
CA ALA A 40 3.74 -15.29 0.61
C ALA A 40 2.40 -14.85 1.22
N ASP A 41 1.75 -15.77 1.92
CA ASP A 41 0.46 -15.54 2.58
C ASP A 41 0.60 -14.51 3.71
N LEU A 42 1.68 -14.60 4.49
CA LEU A 42 1.97 -13.62 5.55
C LEU A 42 2.25 -12.22 4.98
N LEU A 43 2.96 -12.14 3.84
CA LEU A 43 3.21 -10.86 3.17
C LEU A 43 1.92 -10.26 2.61
N LEU A 44 1.01 -11.09 2.08
CA LEU A 44 -0.31 -10.68 1.60
C LEU A 44 -1.16 -10.10 2.75
N LEU A 45 -1.21 -10.79 3.89
CA LEU A 45 -1.89 -10.31 5.11
C LEU A 45 -1.28 -8.98 5.62
N PHE A 46 0.04 -8.80 5.47
CA PHE A 46 0.69 -7.54 5.81
C PHE A 46 0.21 -6.40 4.90
N ILE A 47 0.08 -6.64 3.59
CA ILE A 47 -0.42 -5.64 2.64
C ILE A 47 -1.86 -5.23 3.01
N TYR A 48 -2.73 -6.19 3.35
CA TYR A 48 -4.09 -5.89 3.84
C TYR A 48 -4.07 -5.03 5.10
N THR A 49 -3.17 -5.31 6.02
CA THR A 49 -2.99 -4.52 7.25
C THR A 49 -2.51 -3.10 6.96
N GLU A 50 -1.55 -2.92 6.04
CA GLU A 50 -1.08 -1.58 5.62
C GLU A 50 -2.21 -0.76 4.98
N VAL A 51 -3.03 -1.38 4.13
CA VAL A 51 -4.19 -0.74 3.51
C VAL A 51 -5.22 -0.31 4.57
N LEU A 52 -5.53 -1.16 5.55
CA LEU A 52 -6.40 -0.78 6.68
C LEU A 52 -5.81 0.39 7.49
N GLY A 53 -4.50 0.39 7.71
CA GLY A 53 -3.79 1.51 8.34
C GLY A 53 -3.96 2.83 7.59
N MET A 54 -3.87 2.80 6.26
CA MET A 54 -4.10 3.98 5.41
C MET A 54 -5.54 4.51 5.54
N ILE A 55 -6.53 3.61 5.52
CA ILE A 55 -7.94 3.99 5.67
C ILE A 55 -8.19 4.60 7.06
N GLY A 56 -7.54 4.06 8.10
CA GLY A 56 -7.56 4.63 9.45
C GLY A 56 -6.97 6.04 9.52
N VAL A 57 -5.83 6.28 8.85
CA VAL A 57 -5.21 7.62 8.76
C VAL A 57 -6.11 8.59 7.99
N PHE A 58 -6.75 8.14 6.90
CA PHE A 58 -7.70 8.95 6.16
C PHE A 58 -8.86 9.41 7.04
N TYR A 59 -9.43 8.49 7.84
CA TYR A 59 -10.55 8.80 8.73
C TYR A 59 -10.22 9.93 9.72
N LYS A 60 -8.96 9.99 10.17
CA LYS A 60 -8.49 11.02 11.11
C LYS A 60 -8.18 12.36 10.43
N SER A 61 -7.63 12.34 9.21
CA SER A 61 -7.11 13.55 8.55
C SER A 61 -7.94 14.08 7.38
N ASN A 62 -9.04 13.42 6.98
CA ASN A 62 -9.93 13.77 5.84
C ASN A 62 -9.19 14.07 4.52
N LYS A 63 -7.97 13.54 4.34
CA LYS A 63 -7.18 13.64 3.11
C LYS A 63 -6.57 12.28 2.85
N ILE A 64 -6.56 11.83 1.60
CA ILE A 64 -5.79 10.65 1.18
C ILE A 64 -4.38 11.16 0.92
N PRO A 65 -3.41 10.99 1.84
CA PRO A 65 -2.03 11.30 1.52
C PRO A 65 -1.56 10.36 0.41
N ILE A 66 -1.28 10.91 -0.77
CA ILE A 66 -0.84 10.17 -1.98
C ILE A 66 0.47 9.40 -1.72
N THR A 67 1.23 9.81 -0.70
CA THR A 67 2.43 9.12 -0.22
C THR A 67 2.16 7.75 0.40
N LEU A 68 1.01 7.52 1.05
CA LEU A 68 0.75 6.22 1.70
C LEU A 68 0.62 5.06 0.70
N PRO A 69 -0.17 5.15 -0.39
CA PRO A 69 -0.21 4.10 -1.42
C PRO A 69 1.16 3.81 -2.06
N LEU A 70 1.99 4.83 -2.27
CA LEU A 70 3.33 4.66 -2.83
C LEU A 70 4.24 3.86 -1.89
N PHE A 71 4.16 4.10 -0.58
CA PHE A 71 4.90 3.29 0.38
C PHE A 71 4.45 1.83 0.40
N ILE A 72 3.14 1.57 0.29
CA ILE A 72 2.60 0.19 0.19
C ILE A 72 3.17 -0.54 -1.02
N ALA A 73 3.28 0.13 -2.18
CA ALA A 73 3.87 -0.48 -3.36
C ALA A 73 5.36 -0.83 -3.15
N ILE A 74 6.13 0.07 -2.52
CA ILE A 74 7.55 -0.14 -2.23
C ILE A 74 7.73 -1.30 -1.24
N THR A 75 6.98 -1.31 -0.13
CA THR A 75 7.08 -2.36 0.89
C THR A 75 6.63 -3.72 0.36
N ALA A 76 5.55 -3.77 -0.43
CA ALA A 76 5.07 -4.98 -1.07
C ALA A 76 6.11 -5.57 -2.05
N LEU A 77 6.65 -4.75 -2.95
CA LEU A 77 7.70 -5.21 -3.88
C LEU A 77 8.95 -5.67 -3.14
N SER A 78 9.43 -4.88 -2.17
CA SER A 78 10.63 -5.24 -1.39
C SER A 78 10.48 -6.60 -0.71
N ARG A 79 9.30 -6.86 -0.14
CA ARG A 79 8.95 -8.12 0.50
C ARG A 79 8.89 -9.28 -0.48
N MET A 80 8.29 -9.06 -1.65
CA MET A 80 8.19 -10.08 -2.70
C MET A 80 9.58 -10.48 -3.20
N ILE A 81 10.50 -9.52 -3.40
CA ILE A 81 11.89 -9.80 -3.80
C ILE A 81 12.60 -10.67 -2.76
N ILE A 82 12.46 -10.39 -1.47
CA ILE A 82 13.13 -11.19 -0.43
C ILE A 82 12.62 -12.63 -0.44
N LEU A 83 11.32 -12.82 -0.68
CA LEU A 83 10.71 -14.13 -0.66
C LEU A 83 11.00 -14.95 -1.92
N GLN A 84 10.87 -14.34 -3.10
CA GLN A 84 10.98 -15.03 -4.38
C GLN A 84 12.38 -14.92 -5.02
N GLY A 85 13.18 -13.94 -4.59
CA GLY A 85 14.47 -13.62 -5.19
C GLY A 85 15.52 -14.72 -5.08
N LYS A 86 15.36 -15.69 -4.17
CA LYS A 86 16.34 -16.78 -4.02
C LYS A 86 16.35 -17.75 -5.21
N ASP A 87 15.21 -17.89 -5.89
CA ASP A 87 15.03 -18.76 -7.04
C ASP A 87 14.92 -17.98 -8.37
N SER A 88 14.94 -16.64 -8.29
CA SER A 88 14.91 -15.74 -9.45
C SER A 88 16.27 -15.63 -10.13
N ALA A 89 16.27 -15.56 -11.47
CA ALA A 89 17.46 -15.25 -12.23
C ALA A 89 18.06 -13.88 -11.79
N PRO A 90 19.39 -13.73 -11.73
CA PRO A 90 20.03 -12.49 -11.29
C PRO A 90 19.59 -11.24 -12.05
N GLU A 91 19.23 -11.39 -13.33
CA GLU A 91 18.69 -10.32 -14.17
C GLU A 91 17.31 -9.83 -13.70
N ASN A 92 16.41 -10.73 -13.30
CA ASN A 92 15.08 -10.36 -12.78
C ASN A 92 15.21 -9.59 -11.47
N LEU A 93 16.11 -10.04 -10.60
CA LEU A 93 16.41 -9.37 -9.32
C LEU A 93 16.87 -7.92 -9.54
N LEU A 94 17.64 -7.66 -10.59
CA LEU A 94 18.06 -6.31 -10.96
C LEU A 94 16.90 -5.45 -11.46
N TYR A 95 15.98 -6.01 -12.27
CA TYR A 95 14.78 -5.30 -12.72
C TYR A 95 13.83 -4.97 -11.56
N GLU A 96 13.61 -5.90 -10.64
CA GLU A 96 12.74 -5.71 -9.48
C GLU A 96 13.31 -4.67 -8.51
N ALA A 97 14.61 -4.73 -8.22
CA ALA A 97 15.30 -3.72 -7.43
C ALA A 97 15.29 -2.35 -8.13
N GLY A 98 15.44 -2.32 -9.47
CA GLY A 98 15.30 -1.13 -10.29
C GLY A 98 13.90 -0.51 -10.21
N ALA A 99 12.85 -1.32 -10.21
CA ALA A 99 11.47 -0.85 -10.04
C ALA A 99 11.25 -0.18 -8.68
N ILE A 100 11.78 -0.77 -7.60
CA ILE A 100 11.75 -0.16 -6.26
C ILE A 100 12.49 1.18 -6.25
N LEU A 101 13.67 1.25 -6.89
CA LEU A 101 14.45 2.47 -6.98
C LEU A 101 13.69 3.58 -7.74
N LEU A 102 13.02 3.24 -8.83
CA LEU A 102 12.18 4.19 -9.59
C LEU A 102 10.97 4.68 -8.78
N LEU A 103 10.30 3.79 -8.03
CA LEU A 103 9.21 4.17 -7.13
C LEU A 103 9.70 5.06 -5.99
N ALA A 104 10.86 4.75 -5.40
CA ALA A 104 11.49 5.57 -4.37
C ALA A 104 11.85 6.96 -4.90
N LEU A 105 12.40 7.06 -6.12
CA LEU A 105 12.66 8.34 -6.79
C LEU A 105 11.39 9.13 -7.05
N SER A 106 10.33 8.46 -7.50
CA SER A 106 9.01 9.08 -7.71
C SER A 106 8.47 9.67 -6.41
N CYS A 107 8.58 8.93 -5.32
CA CYS A 107 8.20 9.41 -3.99
C CYS A 107 9.04 10.61 -3.54
N LEU A 108 10.35 10.62 -3.83
CA LEU A 108 11.24 11.74 -3.52
C LEU A 108 10.82 13.01 -4.27
N ILE A 109 10.53 12.90 -5.57
CA ILE A 109 10.10 14.02 -6.41
C ILE A 109 8.77 14.60 -5.89
N ILE A 110 7.78 13.74 -5.62
CA ILE A 110 6.47 14.16 -5.11
C ILE A 110 6.60 14.84 -3.76
N ARG A 111 7.42 14.30 -2.85
CA ARG A 111 7.68 14.90 -1.54
C ARG A 111 8.32 16.29 -1.68
N HIS A 112 9.31 16.43 -2.56
CA HIS A 112 10.01 17.70 -2.75
C HIS A 112 9.08 18.78 -3.32
N LYS A 113 8.22 18.41 -4.29
CA LYS A 113 7.21 19.33 -4.84
C LYS A 113 6.15 19.70 -3.81
N SER A 114 5.64 18.72 -3.04
CA SER A 114 4.63 18.98 -2.00
C SER A 114 5.13 19.89 -0.88
N ILE A 115 6.43 19.87 -0.55
CA ILE A 115 7.03 20.79 0.43
C ILE A 115 7.16 22.19 -0.18
N SER A 116 7.61 22.29 -1.44
CA SER A 116 7.70 23.56 -2.16
C SER A 116 6.35 24.28 -2.29
N ASP A 117 5.27 23.53 -2.55
CA ASP A 117 3.91 24.08 -2.65
C ASP A 117 3.35 24.54 -1.29
N MET A 118 3.83 23.98 -0.17
CA MET A 118 3.48 24.45 1.18
C MET A 118 4.26 25.70 1.60
N VAL A 119 5.53 25.83 1.19
CA VAL A 119 6.39 27.01 1.47
C VAL A 119 6.01 28.21 0.61
N SER A 120 5.57 27.99 -0.64
CA SER A 120 5.10 29.06 -1.54
C SER A 120 3.80 29.74 -1.09
N LYS A 121 3.03 29.12 -0.18
CA LYS A 121 1.72 29.66 0.26
C LYS A 121 1.80 30.40 1.60
N SER A 122 3.02 30.59 2.12
CA SER A 122 3.33 31.39 3.31
C SER A 122 4.02 32.72 2.98
N GLU A 123 4.16 33.07 1.71
CA GLU A 123 4.53 34.41 1.20
C GLU A 123 3.32 35.04 0.48
#